data_AF-U4TT17-F1
#
_entry.id   AF-U4TT17-F1
#
_cell.length_a   1.000
_cell.length_b   1.000
_cell.length_c   1.000
_cell.angle_alpha   90.00
_cell.angle_beta   90.00
_cell.angle_gamma   90.00
#
_symmetry.space_group_name_H-M   'P 1'
#
loop_
_entity.id
_entity.type
_entity.pdbx_description
1 polymer ?
#
loop_
_entity_poly.entity_id
_entity_poly.type
_entity_poly.pdbx_seq_one_letter_code
_entity_poly.pdbx_strand_id
1 'polypeptide(L)'
;MLPALTMKTTLGEWLGDLSHKIKKDYFGIFVFDRPVLVVQSPKLIKLVLQKDFEYFQNRSVAHYEHDPIMSNFMFLAKNPRWKAVRSKLTPVFSTGKLKQMFPHILREGNLMVDYISNFDNMPSIESKEICAKFSTNVIARCAFAIDAGCFNTENAEFRSVIKF
;
A
#
# COMPACT_ATOMS: atom_id res chain seq x y z
N MET A 1 -11.41 12.28 16.92
CA MET A 1 -11.76 11.43 15.76
C MET A 1 -12.85 12.05 14.90
N LEU A 2 -13.78 12.85 15.46
CA LEU A 2 -14.88 13.49 14.72
C LEU A 2 -14.47 14.24 13.42
N PRO A 3 -13.35 15.01 13.36
CA PRO A 3 -12.91 15.63 12.10
C PRO A 3 -12.52 14.61 11.02
N ALA A 4 -11.89 13.51 11.41
CA ALA A 4 -11.55 12.41 10.50
C ALA A 4 -12.79 11.63 10.04
N LEU A 5 -13.78 11.41 10.92
CA LEU A 5 -15.03 10.75 10.57
C LEU A 5 -15.91 11.59 9.64
N THR A 6 -15.84 12.91 9.76
CA THR A 6 -16.58 13.85 8.91
C THR A 6 -15.85 14.19 7.61
N MET A 7 -14.75 13.48 7.31
CA MET A 7 -13.91 13.69 6.12
C MET A 7 -13.37 15.12 5.97
N LYS A 8 -13.33 15.89 7.07
CA LYS A 8 -12.74 17.24 7.09
C LYS A 8 -11.21 17.21 7.14
N THR A 9 -10.65 16.12 7.66
CA THR A 9 -9.23 15.82 7.68
C THR A 9 -9.04 14.32 7.42
N THR A 10 -7.86 13.91 6.98
CA THR A 10 -7.53 12.49 6.91
C THR A 10 -7.24 11.91 8.31
N LEU A 11 -7.28 10.58 8.43
CA LEU A 11 -6.88 9.91 9.67
C LEU A 11 -5.39 10.19 9.99
N GLY A 12 -4.54 10.24 8.97
CA GLY A 12 -3.11 10.52 9.11
C GLY A 12 -2.84 11.92 9.66
N GLU A 13 -3.49 12.94 9.09
CA GLU A 13 -3.39 14.32 9.58
C GLU A 13 -3.92 14.45 11.00
N TRP A 14 -5.09 13.88 11.29
CA TRP A 14 -5.67 13.92 12.63
C TRP A 14 -4.76 13.25 13.69
N LEU A 15 -4.16 12.10 13.36
CA LEU A 15 -3.17 11.45 14.23
C LEU A 15 -1.89 12.28 14.35
N GLY A 16 -1.43 12.90 13.28
CA GLY A 16 -0.28 13.81 13.27
C GLY A 16 -0.49 15.02 14.17
N ASP A 17 -1.67 15.65 14.10
CA ASP A 17 -2.03 16.77 14.97
C ASP A 17 -2.07 16.38 16.44
N LEU A 18 -2.61 15.21 16.75
CA LEU A 18 -2.57 14.67 18.11
C LEU A 18 -1.15 14.37 18.57
N SER A 19 -0.33 13.80 17.69
CA SER A 19 1.07 13.51 17.96
C SER A 19 1.86 14.77 18.29
N HIS A 20 1.69 15.84 17.52
CA HIS A 20 2.32 17.14 17.78
C HIS A 20 1.86 17.79 19.10
N LYS A 21 0.59 17.62 19.46
CA LYS A 21 0.04 18.14 20.72
C LYS A 21 0.51 17.33 21.93
N ILE A 22 0.61 16.01 21.80
CA ILE A 22 0.94 15.10 22.91
C ILE A 22 2.41 14.71 22.85
N LYS A 23 3.26 15.49 23.54
CA LYS A 23 4.71 15.25 23.65
C LYS A 23 5.06 14.16 24.65
N LYS A 24 4.53 12.94 24.45
CA LYS A 24 4.84 11.73 25.23
C LYS A 24 5.30 10.61 24.31
N ASP A 25 5.99 9.61 24.84
CA ASP A 25 6.46 8.46 24.04
C ASP A 25 5.31 7.65 23.40
N TYR A 26 4.12 7.71 24.00
CA TYR A 26 2.89 7.07 23.54
C TYR A 26 1.66 7.78 24.11
N PHE A 27 0.49 7.53 23.52
CA PHE A 27 -0.81 7.95 24.03
C PHE A 27 -1.93 6.99 23.61
N GLY A 28 -3.06 7.05 24.30
CA GLY A 28 -4.25 6.26 23.97
C GLY A 28 -5.24 7.06 23.13
N ILE A 29 -5.89 6.38 22.19
CA ILE A 29 -7.09 6.85 21.51
C ILE A 29 -8.17 5.78 21.58
N PHE A 30 -9.41 6.16 21.31
CA PHE A 30 -10.48 5.22 21.04
C PHE A 30 -10.79 5.23 19.54
N VAL A 31 -10.73 4.05 18.92
CA VAL A 31 -11.27 3.80 17.58
C VAL A 31 -12.61 3.12 17.78
N PHE A 32 -13.69 3.89 17.64
CA PHE A 32 -15.04 3.48 18.05
C PHE A 32 -15.06 3.05 19.54
N ASP A 33 -15.44 1.81 19.81
CA ASP A 33 -15.49 1.18 21.13
C ASP A 33 -14.14 0.56 21.57
N ARG A 34 -13.14 0.56 20.69
CA ARG A 34 -11.85 -0.13 20.95
C ARG A 34 -10.76 0.85 21.38
N PRO A 35 -10.15 0.67 22.57
CA PRO A 35 -8.97 1.42 22.95
C PRO A 35 -7.77 0.99 22.09
N VAL A 36 -7.03 1.97 21.57
CA VAL A 36 -5.85 1.77 20.73
C VAL A 36 -4.68 2.58 21.28
N LEU A 37 -3.53 1.94 21.40
CA LEU A 37 -2.28 2.59 21.80
C LEU A 37 -1.57 3.15 20.56
N VAL A 38 -1.29 4.45 20.57
CA VAL A 38 -0.48 5.13 19.57
C VAL A 38 0.93 5.28 20.11
N VAL A 39 1.88 4.63 19.44
CA VAL A 39 3.31 4.63 19.81
C VAL A 39 4.05 5.65 18.95
N GLN A 40 4.76 6.60 19.58
CA GLN A 40 5.43 7.71 18.89
C GLN A 40 6.95 7.60 18.94
N SER A 41 7.49 7.10 20.05
CA SER A 41 8.92 7.03 20.29
C SER A 41 9.60 5.98 19.39
N PRO A 42 10.66 6.32 18.65
CA PRO A 42 11.41 5.35 17.83
C PRO A 42 11.91 4.13 18.63
N LYS A 43 12.24 4.34 19.91
CA LYS A 43 12.64 3.26 20.82
C LYS A 43 11.50 2.25 21.00
N LEU A 44 10.29 2.72 21.27
CA LEU A 44 9.11 1.86 21.46
C LEU A 44 8.66 1.23 20.14
N ILE A 45 8.70 1.96 19.03
CA ILE A 45 8.41 1.42 17.70
C ILE A 45 9.35 0.26 17.38
N LYS A 46 10.64 0.40 17.67
CA LYS A 46 11.63 -0.68 17.48
C LYS A 46 11.35 -1.89 18.37
N LEU A 47 10.90 -1.68 19.61
CA LEU A 47 10.50 -2.77 20.49
C LEU A 47 9.32 -3.53 19.87
N VAL A 48 8.22 -2.85 19.55
CA VAL A 48 6.99 -3.45 19.01
C VAL A 48 7.22 -4.14 17.65
N LEU A 49 7.95 -3.50 16.74
CA LEU A 49 8.09 -4.00 15.36
C LEU A 49 9.25 -4.98 15.15
N GLN A 50 10.23 -5.03 16.07
CA GLN A 50 11.42 -5.87 15.91
C GLN A 50 11.68 -6.78 17.11
N LYS A 51 11.93 -6.21 18.30
CA LYS A 51 12.40 -7.01 19.46
C LYS A 51 11.32 -7.94 20.00
N ASP A 52 10.13 -7.39 20.21
CA ASP A 52 8.99 -8.05 20.84
C ASP A 52 7.92 -8.40 19.80
N PHE A 53 8.31 -8.54 18.52
CA PHE A 53 7.39 -8.76 17.41
C PHE A 53 6.50 -9.99 17.62
N GLU A 54 6.98 -11.00 18.35
CA GLU A 54 6.21 -12.21 18.66
C GLU A 54 4.93 -11.95 19.45
N TYR A 55 4.87 -10.86 20.22
CA TYR A 55 3.67 -10.42 20.94
C TYR A 55 2.76 -9.50 20.09
N PHE A 56 3.31 -8.86 19.04
CA PHE A 56 2.63 -7.84 18.22
C PHE A 56 2.47 -8.25 16.75
N GLN A 57 2.19 -9.53 16.52
CA GLN A 57 2.22 -10.11 15.18
C GLN A 57 1.07 -9.66 14.27
N ASN A 58 -0.11 -9.41 14.85
CA ASN A 58 -1.33 -9.08 14.12
C ASN A 58 -1.50 -7.56 14.01
N ARG A 59 -1.53 -7.02 12.78
CA ARG A 59 -1.40 -5.56 12.51
C ARG A 59 -2.70 -4.87 12.09
N SER A 60 -3.76 -5.63 11.77
CA SER A 60 -5.03 -5.07 11.30
C SER A 60 -6.06 -5.04 12.43
N VAL A 61 -6.70 -3.88 12.61
CA VAL A 61 -7.93 -3.74 13.41
C VAL A 61 -9.18 -4.14 12.63
N ALA A 62 -9.10 -4.21 11.31
CA ALA A 62 -10.20 -4.55 10.43
C ALA A 62 -10.27 -6.06 10.16
N HIS A 63 -11.49 -6.60 10.21
CA HIS A 63 -11.81 -7.99 9.89
C HIS A 63 -12.45 -8.04 8.50
N TYR A 64 -11.74 -8.63 7.55
CA TYR A 64 -12.17 -8.76 6.16
C TYR A 64 -12.64 -10.18 5.85
N GLU A 65 -13.14 -10.91 6.84
CA GLU A 65 -13.55 -12.32 6.69
C GLU A 65 -14.69 -12.49 5.68
N HIS A 66 -15.45 -11.42 5.40
CA HIS A 66 -16.53 -11.41 4.43
C HIS A 66 -16.07 -11.11 2.99
N ASP A 67 -14.83 -10.67 2.78
CA ASP A 67 -14.28 -10.41 1.46
C ASP A 67 -13.21 -11.47 1.12
N PRO A 68 -13.49 -12.38 0.16
CA PRO A 68 -12.60 -13.49 -0.15
C PRO A 68 -11.25 -13.06 -0.77
N ILE A 69 -11.15 -11.85 -1.33
CA ILE A 69 -9.89 -11.32 -1.86
C ILE A 69 -9.08 -10.71 -0.72
N MET A 70 -9.70 -9.82 0.07
CA MET A 70 -9.03 -9.13 1.18
C MET A 70 -8.66 -10.09 2.32
N SER A 71 -9.46 -11.12 2.60
CA SER A 71 -9.15 -12.16 3.60
C SER A 71 -7.87 -12.92 3.29
N ASN A 72 -7.51 -12.99 2.00
CA ASN A 72 -6.33 -13.70 1.51
C ASN A 72 -5.12 -12.76 1.33
N PHE A 73 -5.30 -11.45 1.45
CA PHE A 73 -4.24 -10.47 1.26
C PHE A 73 -3.24 -10.52 2.43
N MET A 74 -1.94 -10.70 2.13
CA MET A 74 -0.92 -10.93 3.17
C MET A 74 -0.92 -9.83 4.24
N PHE A 75 -1.11 -8.57 3.87
CA PHE A 75 -1.08 -7.45 4.82
C PHE A 75 -2.23 -7.45 5.84
N LEU A 76 -3.33 -8.14 5.52
CA LEU A 76 -4.53 -8.24 6.35
C LEU A 76 -4.62 -9.59 7.06
N ALA A 77 -3.85 -10.58 6.61
CA ALA A 77 -3.80 -11.91 7.22
C ALA A 77 -3.25 -11.83 8.66
N LYS A 78 -3.88 -12.60 9.56
CA LYS A 78 -3.37 -12.84 10.91
C LYS A 78 -2.42 -14.04 10.93
N ASN A 79 -1.60 -14.14 11.97
CA ASN A 79 -0.83 -15.36 12.21
C ASN A 79 -1.73 -16.54 12.58
N PRO A 80 -1.36 -17.78 12.17
CA PRO A 80 -0.10 -18.18 11.50
C PRO A 80 -0.10 -18.01 9.97
N ARG A 81 -1.25 -17.67 9.37
CA ARG A 81 -1.41 -17.56 7.92
C ARG A 81 -0.49 -16.51 7.30
N TRP A 82 -0.36 -15.34 7.92
CA TRP A 82 0.58 -14.29 7.50
C TRP A 82 1.99 -14.84 7.31
N LYS A 83 2.53 -15.55 8.32
CA LYS A 83 3.88 -16.13 8.28
C LYS A 83 4.03 -17.13 7.14
N ALA A 84 3.02 -17.97 6.91
CA ALA A 84 3.02 -18.96 5.83
C ALA A 84 2.96 -18.33 4.43
N VAL A 85 2.17 -17.28 4.22
CA VAL A 85 2.09 -16.59 2.93
C VAL A 85 3.38 -15.78 2.69
N ARG A 86 3.90 -15.10 3.72
CA ARG A 86 5.16 -14.35 3.65
C ARG A 86 6.35 -15.22 3.31
N SER A 87 6.49 -16.39 3.93
CA SER A 87 7.61 -17.29 3.64
C SER A 87 7.59 -17.78 2.19
N LYS A 88 6.41 -18.00 1.61
CA LYS A 88 6.25 -18.39 0.20
C LYS A 88 6.52 -17.26 -0.79
N LEU A 89 6.16 -16.02 -0.45
CA LEU A 89 6.33 -14.86 -1.34
C LEU A 89 7.72 -14.22 -1.26
N THR A 90 8.41 -14.32 -0.12
CA THR A 90 9.74 -13.70 0.06
C THR A 90 10.78 -14.09 -1.01
N PRO A 91 10.88 -15.35 -1.47
CA PRO A 91 11.83 -15.74 -2.52
C PRO A 91 11.60 -15.06 -3.87
N VAL A 92 10.36 -14.63 -4.17
CA VAL A 92 10.00 -13.92 -5.41
C VAL A 92 10.69 -12.55 -5.48
N PHE A 93 10.98 -11.95 -4.34
CA PHE A 93 11.66 -10.66 -4.22
C PHE A 93 13.16 -10.78 -3.94
N SER A 94 13.77 -11.92 -4.29
CA SER A 94 15.23 -12.07 -4.23
C SER A 94 15.91 -11.11 -5.21
N THR A 95 17.16 -10.71 -4.90
CA THR A 95 17.95 -9.81 -5.75
C THR A 95 18.04 -10.30 -7.21
N GLY A 96 18.18 -11.61 -7.43
CA GLY A 96 18.22 -12.19 -8.78
C GLY A 96 16.90 -12.00 -9.53
N LYS A 97 15.76 -12.21 -8.87
CA LYS A 97 14.43 -12.00 -9.46
C LYS A 97 14.13 -10.53 -9.71
N LEU A 98 14.51 -9.65 -8.79
CA LEU A 98 14.39 -8.20 -8.97
C LEU A 98 15.21 -7.70 -10.18
N LYS A 99 16.44 -8.21 -10.37
CA LYS A 99 17.24 -7.91 -11.57
C LYS A 99 16.56 -8.37 -12.86
N GLN A 100 15.88 -9.52 -12.83
CA GLN A 100 15.10 -10.00 -13.98
C GLN A 100 13.85 -9.15 -14.25
N MET A 101 13.24 -8.55 -13.22
CA MET A 101 12.09 -7.65 -13.37
C MET A 101 12.49 -6.27 -13.92
N PHE A 102 13.71 -5.80 -13.65
CA PHE A 102 14.13 -4.44 -13.99
C PHE A 102 13.94 -4.04 -15.46
N PRO A 103 14.30 -4.86 -16.48
CA PRO A 103 14.03 -4.51 -17.88
C PRO A 103 12.54 -4.31 -18.19
N HIS A 104 11.66 -5.05 -17.53
CA HIS A 104 10.21 -4.88 -17.67
C HIS A 104 9.75 -3.56 -17.06
N ILE A 105 10.24 -3.22 -15.86
CA ILE A 105 9.94 -1.93 -15.21
C ILE A 105 10.42 -0.77 -16.09
N LEU A 106 11.62 -0.87 -16.65
CA LEU A 106 12.19 0.16 -17.52
C LEU A 106 11.36 0.35 -18.80
N ARG A 107 10.92 -0.76 -19.43
CA ARG A 107 10.02 -0.69 -20.58
C ARG A 107 8.73 0.06 -20.25
N GLU A 108 8.06 -0.27 -19.15
CA GLU A 108 6.83 0.42 -18.76
C GLU A 108 7.09 1.89 -18.38
N GLY A 109 8.30 2.20 -17.88
CA GLY A 109 8.74 3.57 -17.61
C GLY A 109 8.89 4.40 -18.88
N ASN A 110 9.48 3.82 -19.94
CA ASN A 110 9.57 4.47 -21.24
C ASN A 110 8.18 4.73 -21.83
N LEU A 111 7.25 3.76 -21.72
CA LEU A 111 5.86 3.97 -22.15
C LEU A 111 5.16 5.10 -21.39
N MET A 112 5.44 5.25 -20.09
CA MET A 112 4.95 6.39 -19.31
C MET A 112 5.52 7.72 -19.83
N VAL A 113 6.81 7.78 -20.18
CA VAL A 113 7.44 8.97 -20.76
C VAL A 113 6.82 9.32 -22.11
N ASP A 114 6.66 8.33 -22.99
CA ASP A 114 6.02 8.48 -24.30
C ASP A 114 4.55 8.91 -24.17
N TYR A 115 3.85 8.44 -23.14
CA TYR A 115 2.49 8.88 -22.86
C TYR A 115 2.47 10.35 -22.42
N ILE A 116 3.38 10.77 -21.54
CA ILE A 116 3.47 12.13 -21.01
C ILE A 116 3.80 13.15 -22.11
N SER A 117 4.66 12.81 -23.07
CA SER A 117 5.03 13.73 -24.16
C SER A 117 3.85 14.16 -25.04
N ASN A 118 2.76 13.39 -25.07
CA ASN A 118 1.53 13.79 -25.76
C ASN A 118 0.82 14.99 -25.10
N PHE A 119 1.25 15.39 -23.90
CA PHE A 119 0.64 16.47 -23.12
C PHE A 119 1.54 17.70 -22.98
N ASP A 120 2.60 17.82 -23.78
CA ASP A 120 3.59 18.93 -23.69
C ASP A 120 2.96 20.33 -23.80
N ASN A 121 1.80 20.45 -24.46
CA ASN A 121 1.07 21.72 -24.60
C ASN A 121 -0.07 21.91 -23.59
N MET A 122 -0.27 20.97 -22.66
CA MET A 122 -1.32 21.08 -21.65
C MET A 122 -0.82 21.85 -20.41
N PRO A 123 -1.64 22.73 -19.83
CA PRO A 123 -1.26 23.50 -18.64
C PRO A 123 -1.12 22.63 -17.38
N SER A 124 -1.71 21.43 -17.38
CA SER A 124 -1.64 20.47 -16.29
C SER A 124 -1.94 19.05 -16.78
N ILE A 125 -1.47 18.07 -16.01
CA ILE A 125 -1.73 16.64 -16.23
C ILE A 125 -2.23 15.99 -14.94
N GLU A 126 -3.08 14.97 -15.06
CA GLU A 126 -3.48 14.14 -13.92
C GLU A 126 -2.35 13.13 -13.64
N SER A 127 -1.45 13.49 -12.72
CA SER A 127 -0.28 12.67 -12.37
C SER A 127 -0.60 11.41 -11.57
N LYS A 128 -1.67 11.41 -10.77
CA LYS A 128 -2.10 10.27 -9.97
C LYS A 128 -2.57 9.12 -10.88
N GLU A 129 -3.33 9.44 -11.92
CA GLU A 129 -3.84 8.52 -12.91
C GLU A 129 -2.70 7.97 -13.78
N ILE A 130 -1.74 8.80 -14.18
CA ILE A 130 -0.53 8.35 -14.89
C ILE A 130 0.27 7.36 -14.02
N CYS A 131 0.52 7.70 -12.75
CA CYS A 131 1.21 6.81 -11.81
C CYS A 131 0.42 5.52 -11.56
N ALA A 132 -0.90 5.58 -11.51
CA ALA A 132 -1.77 4.42 -11.37
C ALA A 132 -1.68 3.49 -12.59
N LYS A 133 -1.69 4.05 -13.82
CA LYS A 133 -1.49 3.30 -15.07
C LYS A 133 -0.12 2.62 -15.10
N PHE A 134 0.95 3.36 -14.78
CA PHE A 134 2.32 2.82 -14.73
C PHE A 134 2.45 1.67 -13.73
N SER A 135 2.07 1.90 -12.46
CA SER A 135 2.19 0.89 -11.41
C SER A 135 1.36 -0.36 -11.71
N THR A 136 0.18 -0.20 -12.32
CA THR A 136 -0.65 -1.33 -12.76
C THR A 136 0.03 -2.14 -13.86
N ASN A 137 0.56 -1.48 -14.90
CA ASN A 137 1.28 -2.15 -15.98
C ASN A 137 2.51 -2.91 -15.45
N VAL A 138 3.28 -2.29 -14.55
CA VAL A 138 4.44 -2.94 -13.92
C VAL A 138 4.02 -4.21 -13.16
N ILE A 139 2.96 -4.14 -12.36
CA ILE A 139 2.48 -5.31 -11.61
C ILE A 139 1.95 -6.39 -12.58
N ALA A 140 1.12 -6.01 -13.56
CA ALA A 140 0.58 -6.93 -14.56
C ALA A 140 1.71 -7.68 -15.28
N ARG A 141 2.75 -6.95 -15.68
CA ARG A 141 3.88 -7.51 -16.42
C ARG A 141 4.79 -8.36 -15.54
N CYS A 142 5.20 -7.86 -14.38
CA CYS A 142 6.17 -8.56 -13.54
C CYS A 142 5.56 -9.75 -12.78
N ALA A 143 4.31 -9.64 -12.32
CA ALA A 143 3.66 -10.68 -11.51
C ALA A 143 2.85 -11.67 -12.35
N PHE A 144 2.23 -11.22 -13.45
CA PHE A 144 1.32 -12.04 -14.25
C PHE A 144 1.78 -12.29 -15.69
N ALA A 145 2.90 -11.69 -16.11
CA ALA A 145 3.38 -11.73 -17.50
C ALA A 145 2.34 -11.22 -18.52
N ILE A 146 1.49 -10.29 -18.09
CA ILE A 146 0.43 -9.68 -18.92
C ILE A 146 0.87 -8.27 -19.33
N ASP A 147 0.67 -7.94 -20.61
CA ASP A 147 0.73 -6.55 -21.07
C ASP A 147 -0.65 -5.92 -20.89
N ALA A 148 -0.83 -5.13 -19.83
CA ALA A 148 -2.13 -4.57 -19.48
C ALA A 148 -2.54 -3.37 -20.37
N GLY A 149 -1.62 -2.81 -21.16
CA GLY A 149 -1.95 -1.74 -22.12
C GLY A 149 -2.53 -0.47 -21.50
N CYS A 150 -2.27 -0.16 -20.22
CA CYS A 150 -2.93 0.94 -19.51
C CYS A 150 -2.72 2.34 -20.11
N PHE A 151 -1.67 2.52 -20.92
CA PHE A 151 -1.41 3.77 -21.65
C PHE A 151 -2.00 3.81 -23.06
N ASN A 152 -2.33 2.65 -23.64
CA ASN A 152 -2.82 2.54 -25.02
C ASN A 152 -4.34 2.46 -25.11
N THR A 153 -4.99 2.00 -24.05
CA THR A 153 -6.44 1.86 -23.96
C THR A 153 -6.97 2.59 -22.73
N GLU A 154 -7.99 3.43 -22.90
CA GLU A 154 -8.63 4.14 -21.78
C GLU A 154 -9.20 3.17 -20.73
N ASN A 155 -9.70 2.01 -21.18
CA ASN A 155 -10.28 0.97 -20.34
C ASN A 155 -9.49 -0.35 -20.41
N ALA A 156 -8.26 -0.34 -19.91
CA ALA A 156 -7.49 -1.58 -19.76
C ALA A 156 -8.27 -2.60 -18.91
N GLU A 157 -8.54 -3.78 -19.48
CA GLU A 157 -9.33 -4.84 -18.83
C GLU A 157 -8.76 -5.20 -17.45
N PHE A 158 -7.44 -5.28 -17.34
CA PHE A 158 -6.74 -5.57 -16.08
C PHE A 158 -7.08 -4.56 -14.97
N ARG A 159 -7.30 -3.28 -15.29
CA ARG A 159 -7.74 -2.26 -14.32
C ARG A 159 -9.21 -2.38 -13.96
N SER A 160 -10.04 -2.86 -14.87
CA SER A 160 -11.48 -3.03 -14.62
C SER A 160 -11.77 -4.10 -13.55
N VAL A 161 -10.90 -5.11 -13.46
CA VAL A 161 -10.96 -6.19 -12.46
C VAL A 161 -10.40 -5.76 -11.11
N ILE A 162 -9.46 -4.80 -11.11
CA ILE A 162 -8.77 -4.29 -9.92
C ILE A 162 -9.37 -2.92 -9.53
N LYS A 163 -10.68 -2.88 -9.29
CA LYS A 163 -11.34 -1.70 -8.72
C LYS A 163 -11.14 -1.71 -7.20
N PHE A 164 -10.23 -0.87 -6.73
CA PHE A 164 -10.12 -0.46 -5.33
C PHE A 164 -10.72 0.94 -5.15
#